data_AF-Q71R45-F1
#
_entry.id   AF-Q71R45-F1
#
_cell.length_a   1.000
_cell.length_b   1.000
_cell.length_c   1.000
_cell.angle_alpha   90.00
_cell.angle_beta   90.00
_cell.angle_gamma   90.00
#
_symmetry.space_group_name_H-M   'P 1'
#
loop_
_entity.id
_entity.type
_entity.pdbx_description
1 polymer ?
#
loop_
_entity_poly.entity_id
_entity_poly.type
_entity_poly.pdbx_seq_one_letter_code
_entity_poly.pdbx_strand_id
1 'polypeptide(L)' 'ECLHSFCKTCIVRYLETNKYCPMCDVQVHKTRPLLSIRSDKTLQDIVYKLVPGL' A
#
# COMPACT_ATOMS: atom_id res chain seq x y z
N GLU A 1 -0.68 -2.14 -10.03
CA GLU A 1 -1.15 -3.37 -10.67
C GLU A 1 -2.25 -4.06 -9.84
N CYS A 2 -1.99 -4.60 -8.64
CA CYS A 2 -2.97 -5.45 -7.93
C CYS A 2 -3.96 -4.76 -6.95
N LEU A 3 -3.95 -3.43 -6.81
CA LEU A 3 -4.88 -2.64 -5.98
C LEU A 3 -5.00 -3.06 -4.49
N HIS A 4 -4.01 -3.77 -3.93
CA HIS A 4 -3.96 -4.04 -2.49
C HIS A 4 -3.48 -2.82 -1.70
N SER A 5 -4.23 -2.49 -0.64
CA SER A 5 -3.98 -1.34 0.23
C SER A 5 -3.34 -1.73 1.55
N PHE A 6 -2.47 -0.87 2.05
CA PHE A 6 -1.67 -1.09 3.25
C PHE A 6 -1.47 0.25 3.97
N CYS A 7 -1.12 0.22 5.26
CA CYS A 7 -0.67 1.43 5.96
C CYS A 7 0.61 1.97 5.29
N LYS A 8 0.72 3.30 5.17
CA LYS A 8 1.84 3.98 4.50
C LYS A 8 3.20 3.51 5.03
N THR A 9 3.39 3.50 6.35
CA THR A 9 4.66 3.12 6.99
C THR A 9 4.98 1.64 6.78
N CYS A 10 3.97 0.77 6.82
CA CYS A 10 4.15 -0.66 6.61
C CYS A 10 4.63 -0.97 5.18
N ILE A 11 3.94 -0.45 4.17
CA ILE A 11 4.30 -0.76 2.77
C ILE A 11 5.61 -0.10 2.33
N VAL A 12 5.90 1.11 2.81
CA VAL A 12 7.17 1.78 2.49
C VAL A 12 8.35 0.98 3.04
N ARG A 13 8.32 0.60 4.33
CA ARG A 13 9.38 -0.22 4.94
C ARG A 13 9.54 -1.58 4.28
N TYR A 14 8.42 -2.24 3.95
CA TYR A 14 8.47 -3.54 3.28
C TYR A 14 9.16 -3.45 1.90
N LEU A 15 8.85 -2.40 1.13
CA LEU A 15 9.39 -2.20 -0.22
C LEU A 15 10.85 -1.71 -0.25
N GLU A 16 11.49 -1.46 0.90
CA GLU A 16 12.94 -1.23 0.99
C GLU A 16 13.74 -2.50 0.66
N THR A 17 13.18 -3.68 0.95
CA THR A 17 13.84 -4.98 0.77
C THR A 17 13.15 -5.88 -0.25
N ASN A 18 11.91 -5.56 -0.65
CA ASN A 18 11.09 -6.39 -1.53
C ASN A 18 10.49 -5.60 -2.70
N LYS A 19 10.22 -6.29 -3.82
CA LYS A 19 9.61 -5.69 -5.03
C LYS A 19 8.24 -6.28 -5.39
N TYR A 20 7.72 -7.17 -4.56
CA TYR A 20 6.50 -7.93 -4.79
C TYR A 20 5.42 -7.53 -3.78
N CYS A 21 4.16 -7.73 -4.12
CA CYS A 21 3.05 -7.42 -3.22
C CYS A 21 3.02 -8.43 -2.05
N PRO A 22 2.95 -7.98 -0.79
CA PRO A 22 2.90 -8.88 0.38
C PRO A 22 1.72 -9.87 0.41
N MET A 23 0.65 -9.59 -0.36
CA MET A 23 -0.61 -10.36 -0.32
C MET A 23 -0.74 -11.36 -1.47
N CYS A 24 -0.09 -11.10 -2.62
CA CYS A 24 -0.34 -11.87 -3.84
C CYS A 24 0.90 -12.09 -4.70
N ASP A 25 2.08 -11.69 -4.24
CA ASP A 25 3.37 -11.87 -4.92
C ASP A 25 3.45 -11.32 -6.35
N VAL A 26 2.51 -10.47 -6.76
CA VAL A 26 2.60 -9.72 -8.02
C VAL A 26 3.69 -8.67 -7.89
N GLN A 27 4.56 -8.55 -8.90
CA GLN A 27 5.62 -7.54 -8.92
C GLN A 27 5.03 -6.12 -8.96
N VAL A 28 5.41 -5.30 -7.98
CA VAL A 28 4.92 -3.91 -7.83
C VAL A 28 5.55 -2.98 -8.87
N HIS A 29 6.87 -3.10 -9.08
CA HIS A 29 7.61 -2.42 -10.12
C HIS A 29 8.92 -3.17 -10.39
N LYS A 30 9.40 -3.15 -11.63
CA LYS A 30 10.67 -3.82 -12.05
C LYS A 30 11.93 -3.37 -11.27
N THR A 31 11.99 -2.12 -10.82
CA THR A 31 13.23 -1.48 -10.31
C THR A 31 12.96 -0.60 -9.10
N ARG A 32 11.91 0.23 -9.14
CA ARG A 32 11.60 1.22 -8.08
C ARG A 32 10.16 1.06 -7.58
N PRO A 33 9.90 0.16 -6.61
CA PRO A 33 8.53 -0.14 -6.13
C PRO A 33 7.76 1.07 -5.62
N LEU A 34 8.45 2.05 -5.02
CA LEU A 34 7.84 3.27 -4.50
C LEU A 34 7.17 4.15 -5.59
N LEU A 35 7.53 3.98 -6.87
CA LEU A 35 6.89 4.69 -7.99
C LEU A 35 5.53 4.12 -8.38
N SER A 36 5.18 2.91 -7.93
CA SER A 36 3.91 2.25 -8.27
C SER A 36 2.87 2.29 -7.14
N ILE A 37 3.22 2.81 -5.95
CA ILE A 37 2.29 2.99 -4.83
C ILE A 37 1.72 4.41 -4.82
N ARG A 38 0.48 4.58 -4.36
CA ARG A 38 -0.22 5.87 -4.27
C ARG A 38 -0.93 5.96 -2.92
N SER A 39 -1.11 7.17 -2.41
CA SER A 39 -1.96 7.42 -1.25
C SER A 39 -3.42 7.25 -1.66
N ASP A 40 -4.14 6.34 -1.02
CA ASP A 40 -5.58 6.18 -1.23
C ASP A 40 -6.36 7.00 -0.20
N LYS A 41 -6.62 8.27 -0.54
CA LYS A 41 -7.35 9.18 0.34
C LYS A 41 -8.80 8.75 0.54
N THR A 42 -9.45 8.22 -0.49
CA THR A 42 -10.84 7.78 -0.40
C THR A 42 -10.98 6.61 0.57
N LEU A 43 -10.11 5.60 0.47
CA LEU A 43 -10.09 4.48 1.40
C LEU A 43 -9.84 4.95 2.83
N GLN A 44 -8.89 5.86 3.03
CA GLN A 44 -8.59 6.39 4.37
C GLN A 44 -9.78 7.19 4.94
N ASP A 45 -10.44 8.01 4.12
CA ASP A 45 -11.63 8.77 4.52
C ASP A 45 -12.81 7.83 4.87
N ILE A 46 -12.95 6.69 4.17
CA ILE A 46 -13.92 5.64 4.51
C ILE A 46 -13.56 5.01 5.86
N VAL A 47 -12.31 4.64 6.09
CA VAL A 47 -11.84 4.05 7.36
C VAL A 47 -12.14 4.99 8.55
N TYR A 48 -11.83 6.28 8.43
CA TYR A 48 -12.12 7.25 9.49
C TYR A 48 -13.62 7.49 9.74
N LYS A 49 -14.46 7.35 8.71
CA LYS A 49 -15.91 7.47 8.87
C LYS A 49 -16.53 6.24 9.51
N LEU A 50 -15.95 5.05 9.27
CA LEU A 50 -16.53 3.78 9.71
C LEU A 50 -16.02 3.31 11.08
N VAL A 51 -14.82 3.73 11.51
CA VAL A 51 -14.22 3.28 12.78
C VAL A 51 -14.27 4.42 13.80
N PRO A 52 -15.20 4.39 14.78
CA PRO A 52 -15.30 5.44 15.79
C PRO A 52 -14.05 5.49 16.68
N GLY A 53 -13.50 6.69 16.91
CA GLY A 53 -12.35 6.89 17.79
C GLY A 53 -10.98 6.60 17.18
N LEU A 54 -10.92 6.44 15.85
CA LEU A 54 -9.69 6.38 15.05
C LEU A 54 -9.36 7.75 14.45
#